data_AF-A0A6N2VF76-F1
#
_entry.id   AF-A0A6N2VF76-F1
#
_cell.length_a   1.000
_cell.length_b   1.000
_cell.length_c   1.000
_cell.angle_alpha   90.00
_cell.angle_beta   90.00
_cell.angle_gamma   90.00
#
_symmetry.space_group_name_H-M   'P 1'
#
loop_
_entity.id
_entity.type
_entity.pdbx_description
1 polymer ?
#
loop_
_entity_poly.entity_id
_entity_poly.type
_entity_poly.pdbx_seq_one_letter_code
_entity_poly.pdbx_strand_id
1 'polypeptide(L)'
;MNINKKKAQLIFTSHDLSTMNSEVFRRDEIWFVAKGNAQNSQLYSLVEFKNEKGESVRKDAKFDKQYLEGKYGADPYLRRIIDWGKVNA
;
A
#
# COMPACT_ATOMS: atom_id res chain seq x y z
N MET A 1 -20.80 -15.14 19.85
CA MET A 1 -19.91 -14.84 18.71
C MET A 1 -20.62 -15.28 17.43
N ASN A 2 -21.33 -14.37 16.76
CA ASN A 2 -22.28 -14.72 15.67
C ASN A 2 -21.71 -14.61 14.24
N ILE A 3 -20.46 -14.16 14.10
CA ILE A 3 -19.85 -13.82 12.81
C ILE A 3 -18.75 -14.85 12.49
N ASN A 4 -18.61 -15.19 11.22
CA ASN A 4 -17.62 -16.15 10.70
C ASN A 4 -17.60 -17.54 11.40
N LYS A 5 -18.78 -18.14 11.61
CA LYS A 5 -18.94 -19.42 12.33
C LYS A 5 -18.14 -20.59 11.73
N LYS A 6 -17.78 -20.51 10.44
CA LYS A 6 -17.03 -21.54 9.70
C LYS A 6 -15.57 -21.18 9.44
N LYS A 7 -15.05 -20.07 10.00
CA LYS A 7 -13.66 -19.60 9.78
C LYS A 7 -13.30 -19.44 8.30
N ALA A 8 -14.23 -18.93 7.50
CA ALA A 8 -13.96 -18.56 6.12
C ALA A 8 -12.87 -17.48 6.07
N GLN A 9 -12.05 -17.53 5.02
CA GLN A 9 -11.06 -16.51 4.69
C GLN A 9 -11.61 -15.67 3.53
N LEU A 10 -11.43 -14.35 3.62
CA LEU A 10 -11.75 -13.42 2.54
C LEU A 10 -10.43 -12.88 1.98
N ILE A 11 -10.22 -13.11 0.69
CA ILE A 11 -9.12 -12.51 -0.06
C ILE A 11 -9.75 -11.64 -1.12
N PHE A 12 -9.34 -10.39 -1.19
CA PHE A 12 -9.83 -9.43 -2.17
C PHE A 12 -8.72 -8.48 -2.56
N THR A 13 -8.92 -7.79 -3.68
CA THR A 13 -8.06 -6.71 -4.16
C THR A 13 -8.86 -5.42 -4.19
N SER A 14 -8.25 -4.31 -3.80
CA SER A 14 -8.89 -3.00 -3.82
C SER A 14 -7.92 -1.93 -4.29
N HIS A 15 -8.44 -0.90 -4.96
CA HIS A 15 -7.73 0.35 -5.23
C HIS A 15 -8.03 1.43 -4.18
N ASP A 16 -8.95 1.16 -3.24
CA ASP A 16 -9.32 2.09 -2.17
C ASP A 16 -8.36 2.00 -0.99
N LEU A 17 -7.57 3.07 -0.82
CA LEU A 17 -6.59 3.21 0.26
C LEU A 17 -7.23 3.44 1.64
N SER A 18 -8.51 3.81 1.71
CA SER A 18 -9.20 4.03 3.00
C SER A 18 -9.18 2.79 3.89
N THR A 19 -9.21 1.61 3.24
CA THR A 19 -9.18 0.30 3.90
C THR A 19 -7.77 -0.11 4.34
N MET A 20 -6.72 0.52 3.80
CA MET A 20 -5.33 0.17 4.06
C MET A 20 -4.80 0.90 5.30
N ASN A 21 -5.34 0.54 6.46
CA ASN A 21 -4.93 1.08 7.75
C ASN A 21 -4.87 -0.04 8.81
N SER A 22 -4.12 0.22 9.89
CA SER A 22 -3.88 -0.75 10.96
C SER A 22 -5.09 -1.12 11.80
N GLU A 23 -6.20 -0.37 11.71
CA GLU A 23 -7.44 -0.64 12.44
C GLU A 23 -8.29 -1.68 11.72
N VAL A 24 -8.17 -1.78 10.39
CA VAL A 24 -8.91 -2.73 9.56
C VAL A 24 -8.07 -3.97 9.25
N PHE A 25 -6.82 -3.79 8.81
CA PHE A 25 -5.93 -4.89 8.44
C PHE A 25 -4.58 -4.80 9.15
N ARG A 26 -4.05 -5.95 9.53
CA ARG A 26 -2.69 -6.06 10.05
C ARG A 26 -1.69 -5.95 8.91
N ARG A 27 -0.46 -5.51 9.21
CA ARG A 27 0.59 -5.36 8.20
C ARG A 27 0.93 -6.66 7.44
N ASP A 28 0.74 -7.83 8.06
CA ASP A 28 0.94 -9.15 7.46
C ASP A 28 -0.21 -9.60 6.54
N GLU A 29 -1.33 -8.88 6.57
CA GLU A 29 -2.51 -9.14 5.74
C GLU A 29 -2.53 -8.27 4.47
N ILE A 30 -1.62 -7.29 4.37
CA ILE A 30 -1.53 -6.36 3.24
C ILE A 30 -0.44 -6.82 2.27
N TRP A 31 -0.84 -6.95 1.01
CA TRP A 31 0.01 -7.36 -0.09
C TRP A 31 -0.15 -6.39 -1.26
N PHE A 32 0.94 -6.17 -1.97
CA PHE A 32 1.01 -5.26 -3.11
C PHE A 32 1.39 -6.02 -4.36
N VAL A 33 0.90 -5.55 -5.50
CA VAL A 33 1.28 -6.07 -6.82
C VAL A 33 1.84 -4.91 -7.63
N ALA A 34 3.07 -5.07 -8.12
CA ALA A 34 3.70 -4.13 -9.03
C ALA A 34 4.05 -4.81 -10.36
N LYS A 35 4.02 -4.03 -11.45
CA LYS A 35 4.49 -4.46 -12.75
C LYS A 35 6.02 -4.38 -12.79
N GLY A 36 6.67 -5.51 -13.02
CA GLY A 36 8.11 -5.61 -13.24
C GLY A 36 8.53 -5.24 -14.66
N ASN A 37 9.83 -5.07 -14.85
CA ASN A 37 10.41 -4.63 -16.13
C ASN A 37 10.15 -5.61 -17.29
N ALA A 38 10.02 -6.90 -17.01
CA ALA A 38 9.71 -7.93 -17.99
C ALA A 38 8.19 -8.09 -18.24
N GLN A 39 7.38 -7.11 -17.85
CA GLN A 39 5.91 -7.15 -17.89
C GLN A 39 5.28 -8.25 -17.03
N ASN A 40 6.04 -8.84 -16.11
CA ASN A 40 5.51 -9.76 -15.10
C ASN A 40 4.92 -8.98 -13.92
N SER A 41 3.93 -9.56 -13.26
CA SER A 41 3.45 -9.06 -11.97
C SER A 41 4.31 -9.61 -10.84
N GLN A 42 4.74 -8.75 -9.94
CA GLN A 42 5.45 -9.13 -8.72
C GLN A 42 4.56 -8.85 -7.53
N LEU A 43 4.28 -9.90 -6.77
CA LEU A 43 3.54 -9.85 -5.52
C LEU A 43 4.56 -9.74 -4.38
N TYR A 44 4.39 -8.76 -3.51
CA TYR A 44 5.27 -8.53 -2.35
C TYR A 44 4.46 -8.06 -1.14
N SER A 45 4.99 -8.30 0.06
CA SER A 45 4.24 -8.04 1.29
C SER A 45 4.67 -6.74 1.96
N LEU A 46 3.75 -6.08 2.65
CA LEU A 46 4.08 -4.91 3.46
C LEU A 46 5.12 -5.24 4.55
N VAL A 47 5.14 -6.48 5.07
CA VAL A 47 6.10 -6.88 6.13
C VAL A 47 7.56 -6.95 5.65
N GLU A 48 7.77 -7.06 4.34
CA GLU A 48 9.10 -7.14 3.73
C GLU A 48 9.78 -5.77 3.71
N PHE A 49 9.00 -4.68 3.83
CA PHE A 49 9.55 -3.33 3.91
C PHE A 49 10.26 -3.09 5.25
N LYS A 50 11.51 -2.66 5.12
CA LYS A 50 12.37 -2.26 6.23
C LYS A 50 12.73 -0.78 6.06
N ASN A 51 12.78 -0.06 7.18
CA ASN A 51 13.31 1.30 7.20
C ASN A 51 14.84 1.28 7.02
N GLU A 52 15.45 2.47 6.95
CA GLU A 52 16.91 2.63 6.81
C GLU A 52 17.72 1.97 7.94
N LYS A 53 17.09 1.71 9.10
CA LYS A 53 17.67 1.02 10.25
C LYS A 53 17.46 -0.50 10.22
N GLY A 54 16.85 -1.03 9.15
CA GLY A 54 16.54 -2.46 9.01
C GLY A 54 15.32 -2.93 9.79
N GLU A 55 14.56 -2.02 10.40
CA GLU A 55 13.38 -2.33 11.21
C GLU A 55 12.14 -2.41 10.31
N SER A 56 11.29 -3.41 10.53
CA SER A 56 10.02 -3.53 9.82
C SER A 56 9.06 -2.38 10.16
N VAL A 57 8.18 -2.05 9.21
CA VAL A 57 7.10 -1.06 9.41
C VAL A 57 6.33 -1.33 10.70
N ARG A 58 6.21 -0.33 11.59
CA ARG A 58 5.52 -0.50 12.86
C ARG A 58 4.05 -0.90 12.67
N LYS A 59 3.48 -1.62 13.63
CA LYS A 59 2.09 -2.11 13.57
C LYS A 59 1.04 -0.98 13.59
N ASP A 60 1.39 0.16 14.18
CA ASP A 60 0.56 1.37 14.35
C ASP A 60 0.82 2.43 13.27
N ALA A 61 1.59 2.10 12.24
CA ALA A 61 1.91 3.03 11.17
C ALA A 61 0.68 3.35 10.32
N LYS A 62 0.62 4.57 9.79
CA LYS A 62 -0.37 5.00 8.80
C LYS A 62 0.01 4.46 7.42
N PHE A 63 -0.41 3.23 7.11
CA PHE A 63 0.01 2.52 5.90
C PHE A 63 -0.44 3.25 4.62
N ASP A 64 -1.69 3.69 4.56
CA ASP A 64 -2.26 4.59 3.55
C ASP A 64 -1.36 5.78 3.22
N LYS A 65 -0.95 6.55 4.24
CA LYS A 65 -0.08 7.71 4.08
C LYS A 65 1.30 7.31 3.56
N GLN A 66 1.88 6.25 4.10
CA GLN A 66 3.21 5.79 3.66
C GLN A 66 3.20 5.26 2.22
N TYR A 67 2.10 4.66 1.79
CA TYR A 67 1.88 4.31 0.39
C TYR A 67 1.77 5.56 -0.48
N LEU A 68 1.00 6.57 -0.07
CA LEU A 68 0.91 7.87 -0.76
C LEU A 68 2.20 8.71 -0.72
N GLU A 69 3.15 8.39 0.16
CA GLU A 69 4.51 8.95 0.15
C GLU A 69 5.46 8.14 -0.73
N GLY A 70 4.98 7.01 -1.24
CA GLY A 70 5.70 6.10 -2.11
C GLY A 70 6.68 5.13 -1.43
N LYS A 71 6.60 4.99 -0.10
CA LYS A 71 7.48 4.10 0.67
C LYS A 71 7.36 2.63 0.32
N TYR A 72 6.22 2.22 -0.26
CA TYR A 72 5.94 0.83 -0.63
C TYR A 72 6.04 0.55 -2.12
N GLY A 73 6.75 1.40 -2.87
CA GLY A 73 6.83 1.28 -4.33
C GLY A 73 5.58 1.75 -5.07
N ALA A 74 4.61 2.32 -4.35
CA ALA A 74 3.73 3.29 -4.94
C ALA A 74 4.60 4.46 -5.39
N ASP A 75 4.49 4.90 -6.64
CA ASP A 75 5.09 6.17 -7.04
C ASP A 75 3.94 7.15 -7.27
N PRO A 76 3.54 7.92 -6.24
CA PRO A 76 2.56 8.98 -6.40
C PRO A 76 3.18 10.21 -7.07
N TYR A 77 4.50 10.22 -7.32
CA TYR A 77 5.10 11.23 -8.17
C TYR A 77 4.75 10.95 -9.64
N LEU A 78 3.57 11.46 -9.98
CA LEU A 78 3.41 12.33 -11.12
C LEU A 78 4.63 13.28 -11.19
N ARG A 79 5.74 12.86 -11.82
CA ARG A 79 6.84 13.76 -12.26
C ARG A 79 6.35 14.93 -13.15
N ARG A 80 5.05 14.98 -13.46
CA ARG A 80 4.29 16.06 -14.09
C ARG A 80 2.99 16.30 -13.31
N ILE A 81 3.04 16.99 -12.18
CA ILE A 81 1.86 17.78 -11.79
C ILE A 81 1.89 19.02 -12.68
N ILE A 82 0.78 19.27 -13.39
CA ILE A 82 0.62 20.47 -14.21
C ILE A 82 0.69 21.67 -13.26
N ASP A 83 1.67 22.53 -13.50
CA ASP A 83 1.77 23.83 -12.87
C ASP A 83 0.72 24.75 -13.51
N TRP A 84 -0.47 24.82 -12.92
CA TRP A 84 -1.55 25.70 -13.36
C TRP A 84 -1.21 27.20 -13.27
N GLY A 85 -0.12 27.57 -12.57
CA GLY A 85 0.44 28.92 -12.60
C GLY A 85 1.18 29.24 -13.91
N LYS A 86 1.62 28.23 -14.67
CA LYS A 86 2.21 28.37 -16.01
C LYS A 86 1.20 28.26 -17.14
N VAL A 87 -0.05 27.91 -16.84
CA VAL A 87 -1.13 27.75 -17.84
C VAL A 87 -1.85 29.08 -18.11
N ASN A 88 -1.68 30.08 -17.24
CA ASN A 88 -2.22 31.43 -17.42
C ASN A 88 -1.13 32.46 -17.79
N ALA A 89 -0.22 32.08 -18.69
CA ALA A 89 0.54 33.07 -19.48
C ALA A 89 -0.37 33.68 -20.54
#